data_AF-A0A2C1YYP6-F1
#
_entry.id   AF-A0A2C1YYP6-F1
#
_cell.length_a   1.000
_cell.length_b   1.000
_cell.length_c   1.000
_cell.angle_alpha   90.00
_cell.angle_beta   90.00
_cell.angle_gamma   90.00
#
_symmetry.space_group_name_H-M   'P 1'
#
loop_
_entity.id
_entity.type
_entity.pdbx_description
1 polymer ?
#
loop_
_entity_poly.entity_id
_entity_poly.type
_entity_poly.pdbx_seq_one_letter_code
_entity_poly.pdbx_strand_id
1 'polypeptide(L)'
;MQNHHLKTGFVGTPYLCRVLSENGNNDLSYTLPLNKDYPSWLYAVTMRATTIFERWNSVLPDGKIRGTDMNSLNHYAYGSIEEWMYRNVAGINPVEEKPGFRQVRLAPKPDYRLKHVKATLNPAAGLYESQWELNDEGQLKFKFLIPFNTATTVELPDA
;
A
#
# COMPACT_ATOMS: atom_id res chain seq x y z
N MET A 1 8.60 15.47 4.66
CA MET A 1 9.56 14.36 4.51
C MET A 1 10.97 14.90 4.70
N GLN A 2 11.95 14.06 5.07
CA GLN A 2 13.38 14.43 5.11
C GLN A 2 14.18 13.22 4.64
N ASN A 3 15.08 13.39 3.66
CA ASN A 3 15.88 12.29 3.08
C ASN A 3 15.04 11.06 2.73
N HIS A 4 13.92 11.25 2.02
CA HIS A 4 12.94 10.19 1.69
C HIS A 4 12.39 9.40 2.89
N HIS A 5 12.36 9.99 4.07
CA HIS A 5 11.68 9.44 5.24
C HIS A 5 10.42 10.24 5.58
N LEU A 6 9.40 9.50 6.02
CA LEU A 6 8.16 10.08 6.51
C LEU A 6 8.35 10.80 7.85
N LYS A 7 7.51 11.81 8.09
CA LYS A 7 7.40 12.53 9.37
C LYS A 7 5.97 12.58 9.89
N THR A 8 5.09 11.77 9.30
CA THR A 8 3.67 11.77 9.60
C THR A 8 3.37 10.95 10.85
N GLY A 9 2.42 11.45 11.66
CA GLY A 9 1.76 10.69 12.72
C GLY A 9 0.46 10.06 12.24
N PHE A 10 -0.42 9.69 13.18
CA PHE A 10 -1.63 8.90 12.93
C PHE A 10 -2.57 9.48 11.88
N VAL A 11 -2.69 10.82 11.81
CA VAL A 11 -3.61 11.49 10.88
C VAL A 11 -3.05 11.57 9.46
N GLY A 12 -1.73 11.73 9.32
CA GLY A 12 -1.11 11.94 8.00
C GLY A 12 -0.76 10.64 7.27
N THR A 13 -0.34 9.61 8.01
CA THR A 13 0.15 8.35 7.44
C THR A 13 -0.88 7.65 6.54
N PRO A 14 -2.18 7.57 6.89
CA PRO A 14 -3.18 6.92 6.02
C PRO A 14 -3.28 7.52 4.61
N TYR A 15 -2.96 8.81 4.46
CA TYR A 15 -3.11 9.51 3.18
C TYR A 15 -1.82 9.64 2.38
N LEU A 16 -0.67 9.59 3.04
CA LEU A 16 0.62 10.00 2.45
C LEU A 16 0.92 9.32 1.11
N CYS A 17 0.98 7.98 1.08
CA CYS A 17 1.34 7.25 -0.14
C CYS A 17 0.27 7.34 -1.22
N ARG A 18 -1.02 7.40 -0.83
CA ARG A 18 -2.15 7.56 -1.75
C ARG A 18 -2.07 8.90 -2.48
N VAL A 19 -1.94 10.00 -1.72
CA VAL A 19 -1.82 11.36 -2.28
C VAL A 19 -0.59 11.49 -3.18
N LEU A 20 0.57 10.93 -2.77
CA LEU A 20 1.75 10.91 -3.62
C LEU A 20 1.49 10.20 -4.96
N SER A 21 0.89 9.00 -4.91
CA SER A 21 0.59 8.21 -6.11
C SER A 21 -0.44 8.91 -7.02
N GLU A 22 -1.44 9.56 -6.45
CA GLU A 22 -2.48 10.31 -7.18
C GLU A 22 -1.92 11.58 -7.86
N ASN A 23 -0.84 12.14 -7.33
CA ASN A 23 -0.21 13.37 -7.84
C ASN A 23 1.10 13.10 -8.60
N GLY A 24 1.21 11.96 -9.29
CA GLY A 24 2.35 11.63 -10.16
C GLY A 24 3.66 11.26 -9.44
N ASN A 25 3.66 11.16 -8.11
CA ASN A 25 4.85 10.84 -7.32
C ASN A 25 4.85 9.35 -6.89
N ASN A 26 4.57 8.44 -7.83
CA ASN A 26 4.47 7.00 -7.55
C ASN A 26 5.81 6.41 -7.10
N ASP A 27 6.93 6.83 -7.70
CA ASP A 27 8.26 6.36 -7.27
C ASP A 27 8.53 6.67 -5.79
N LEU A 28 8.15 7.86 -5.32
CA LEU A 28 8.30 8.22 -3.92
C LEU A 28 7.33 7.44 -3.01
N SER A 29 6.08 7.20 -3.46
CA SER A 29 5.11 6.44 -2.67
C SER A 29 5.54 5.00 -2.39
N TYR A 30 6.29 4.38 -3.32
CA TYR A 30 6.94 3.08 -3.13
C TYR A 30 8.23 3.16 -2.33
N THR A 31 9.02 4.23 -2.47
CA THR A 31 10.26 4.41 -1.72
C THR A 31 10.02 4.38 -0.21
N LEU A 32 9.00 5.09 0.29
CA LEU A 32 8.71 5.21 1.72
C LEU A 32 8.49 3.86 2.45
N PRO A 33 7.59 2.95 2.00
CA PRO A 33 7.42 1.65 2.61
C PRO A 33 8.60 0.70 2.38
N LEU A 34 9.42 0.90 1.34
CA LEU A 34 10.56 0.03 1.04
C LEU A 34 11.84 0.39 1.80
N ASN A 35 11.93 1.58 2.42
CA ASN A 35 13.04 1.91 3.31
C ASN A 35 13.14 0.91 4.46
N LYS A 36 14.36 0.48 4.81
CA LYS A 36 14.62 -0.48 5.89
C LYS A 36 15.16 0.17 7.17
N ASP A 37 15.55 1.43 7.09
CA ASP A 37 16.06 2.24 8.19
C ASP A 37 14.95 3.12 8.83
N TYR A 38 15.26 3.66 9.99
CA TYR A 38 14.31 4.44 10.78
C TYR A 38 14.13 5.86 10.21
N PRO A 39 12.89 6.40 10.17
CA PRO A 39 11.59 5.75 10.41
C PRO A 39 10.98 5.15 9.14
N SER A 40 10.59 3.87 9.17
CA SER A 40 9.86 3.22 8.09
C SER A 40 9.01 2.03 8.56
N TRP A 41 8.19 1.49 7.66
CA TRP A 41 7.45 0.25 7.91
C TRP A 41 8.38 -0.97 7.99
N LEU A 42 9.31 -1.14 7.04
CA LEU A 42 10.22 -2.28 7.06
C LEU A 42 11.29 -2.17 8.15
N TYR A 43 11.56 -0.99 8.71
CA TYR A 43 12.37 -0.88 9.92
C TYR A 43 11.81 -1.76 11.03
N ALA A 44 10.51 -1.68 11.33
CA ALA A 44 9.88 -2.55 12.33
C ALA A 44 10.06 -4.04 11.99
N VAL A 45 9.92 -4.40 10.71
CA VAL A 45 10.15 -5.78 10.24
C VAL A 45 11.60 -6.23 10.44
N THR A 46 12.60 -5.38 10.16
CA THR A 46 14.01 -5.69 10.44
C THR A 46 14.29 -5.87 11.93
N MET A 47 13.48 -5.23 12.77
CA MET A 47 13.46 -5.40 14.24
C MET A 47 12.58 -6.58 14.71
N ARG A 48 12.21 -7.49 13.79
CA ARG A 48 11.42 -8.71 14.04
C ARG A 48 9.97 -8.48 14.47
N ALA A 49 9.39 -7.33 14.15
CA ALA A 49 7.97 -7.09 14.37
C ALA A 49 7.11 -8.07 13.54
N THR A 50 6.08 -8.65 14.18
CA THR A 50 5.03 -9.44 13.51
C THR A 50 3.68 -8.71 13.49
N THR A 51 3.62 -7.53 14.12
CA THR A 51 2.48 -6.62 14.19
C THR A 51 2.96 -5.19 13.98
N ILE A 52 2.02 -4.25 13.75
CA ILE A 52 2.37 -2.83 13.60
C ILE A 52 2.63 -2.21 14.97
N PHE A 53 3.72 -1.46 15.10
CA PHE A 53 4.06 -0.73 16.32
C PHE A 53 3.26 0.59 16.43
N GLU A 54 2.95 0.99 17.66
CA GLU A 54 2.32 2.29 17.95
C GLU A 54 3.21 3.47 17.55
N ARG A 55 4.53 3.31 17.70
CA ARG A 55 5.52 4.33 17.35
C ARG A 55 6.46 3.80 16.31
N TRP A 56 6.91 4.67 15.41
CA TRP A 56 7.97 4.36 14.44
C TRP A 56 9.26 3.86 15.10
N ASN A 57 9.50 4.25 16.35
CA ASN A 57 10.62 3.79 17.18
C ASN A 57 10.15 3.13 18.48
N SER A 58 9.09 2.32 18.44
CA SER A 58 8.71 1.51 19.60
C SER A 58 9.87 0.64 20.08
N VAL A 59 10.70 0.17 19.14
CA VAL A 59 12.01 -0.43 19.37
C VAL A 59 13.08 0.48 18.74
N LEU A 60 14.11 0.80 19.50
CA LEU A 60 15.25 1.62 19.09
C LEU A 60 16.28 0.81 18.28
N PRO A 61 17.22 1.45 17.55
CA PRO A 61 18.22 0.74 16.77
C PRO A 61 19.12 -0.22 17.57
N ASP A 62 19.25 0.00 18.89
CA ASP A 62 19.98 -0.88 19.80
C ASP A 62 19.14 -2.06 20.32
N GLY A 63 17.90 -2.21 19.85
CA GLY A 63 16.96 -3.25 20.25
C GLY A 63 16.17 -2.95 21.52
N LYS A 64 16.41 -1.81 22.19
CA LYS A 64 15.67 -1.48 23.42
C LYS A 64 14.28 -0.93 23.12
N ILE A 65 13.34 -1.23 24.00
CA ILE A 65 12.00 -0.67 23.96
C ILE A 65 12.05 0.80 24.39
N ARG A 66 11.46 1.69 23.59
CA ARG A 66 11.44 3.14 23.85
C ARG A 66 10.42 3.51 24.93
N GLY A 67 10.81 3.36 26.20
CA GLY A 67 9.93 3.62 27.34
C GLY A 67 8.71 2.70 27.35
N THR A 68 8.03 2.63 28.49
CA THR A 68 6.95 1.65 28.71
C THR A 68 5.58 2.27 28.90
N ASP A 69 5.47 3.60 29.03
CA ASP A 69 4.19 4.25 29.36
C ASP A 69 3.17 4.15 28.22
N MET A 70 3.53 4.62 27.02
CA MET A 70 2.66 4.61 25.83
C MET A 70 3.45 4.04 24.65
N ASN A 71 3.63 2.72 24.64
CA ASN A 71 4.45 2.05 23.63
C ASN A 71 3.97 0.63 23.31
N SER A 72 2.77 0.52 22.74
CA SER A 72 2.25 -0.77 22.26
C SER A 72 3.02 -1.27 21.04
N LEU A 73 3.30 -2.58 21.00
CA LEU A 73 3.87 -3.27 19.85
C LEU A 73 2.80 -3.83 18.90
N ASN A 74 1.53 -3.57 19.17
CA ASN A 74 0.41 -4.03 18.35
C ASN A 74 -0.68 -2.95 18.26
N HIS A 75 -0.51 -2.03 17.31
CA HIS A 75 -1.37 -0.86 17.10
C HIS A 75 -1.54 -0.62 15.60
N TYR A 76 -2.76 -0.84 15.09
CA TYR A 76 -3.02 -0.90 13.65
C TYR A 76 -2.88 0.42 12.88
N ALA A 77 -2.74 1.56 13.57
CA ALA A 77 -2.79 2.90 12.94
C ALA A 77 -1.87 3.05 11.71
N TYR A 78 -0.62 2.58 11.79
CA TYR A 78 0.31 2.61 10.64
C TYR A 78 0.14 1.44 9.67
N GLY A 79 -0.67 0.44 10.01
CA GLY A 79 -1.16 -0.59 9.08
C GLY A 79 -2.09 -0.04 8.00
N SER A 80 -2.56 1.20 8.15
CA SER A 80 -3.30 1.96 7.12
C SER A 80 -2.61 2.01 5.74
N ILE A 81 -1.30 1.76 5.66
CA ILE A 81 -0.58 1.61 4.38
C ILE A 81 -1.17 0.53 3.48
N GLU A 82 -1.85 -0.48 4.04
CA GLU A 82 -2.48 -1.57 3.29
C GLU A 82 -3.55 -1.05 2.33
N GLU A 83 -4.28 0.03 2.67
CA GLU A 83 -5.25 0.65 1.75
C GLU A 83 -4.57 1.11 0.45
N TRP A 84 -3.39 1.74 0.54
CA TRP A 84 -2.59 2.15 -0.61
C TRP A 84 -2.13 0.94 -1.43
N MET A 85 -1.79 -0.18 -0.77
CA MET A 85 -1.45 -1.41 -1.48
C MET A 85 -2.62 -1.93 -2.32
N TYR A 86 -3.84 -1.95 -1.80
CA TYR A 86 -5.01 -2.36 -2.60
C TYR A 86 -5.36 -1.34 -3.68
N ARG A 87 -5.44 -0.05 -3.33
CA ARG A 87 -5.94 1.01 -4.23
C ARG A 87 -4.95 1.42 -5.31
N ASN A 88 -3.66 1.47 -5.02
CA ASN A 88 -2.64 1.99 -5.95
C ASN A 88 -1.73 0.89 -6.47
N VAL A 89 -1.19 0.05 -5.59
CA VAL A 89 -0.27 -1.03 -6.02
C VAL A 89 -1.03 -2.09 -6.83
N ALA A 90 -2.15 -2.60 -6.32
CA ALA A 90 -3.03 -3.51 -7.03
C ALA A 90 -4.11 -2.80 -7.87
N GLY A 91 -4.39 -1.52 -7.60
CA GLY A 91 -5.30 -0.74 -8.43
C GLY A 91 -6.79 -0.93 -8.20
N ILE A 92 -7.23 -1.64 -7.16
CA ILE A 92 -8.66 -1.94 -6.93
C ILE A 92 -9.32 -0.75 -6.21
N ASN A 93 -10.08 0.07 -6.94
CA ASN A 93 -10.73 1.27 -6.40
C ASN A 93 -12.25 1.21 -6.53
N PRO A 94 -13.04 1.26 -5.44
CA PRO A 94 -14.48 1.43 -5.56
C PRO A 94 -14.81 2.82 -6.13
N VAL A 95 -15.92 2.90 -6.88
CA VAL A 95 -16.52 4.17 -7.29
C VAL A 95 -17.57 4.56 -6.24
N GLU A 96 -17.35 5.68 -5.56
CA GLU A 96 -18.13 6.08 -4.37
C GLU A 96 -19.62 6.32 -4.69
N GLU A 97 -19.94 6.76 -5.91
CA GLU A 97 -21.32 6.94 -6.40
C GLU A 97 -22.08 5.62 -6.60
N LYS A 98 -21.38 4.47 -6.56
CA LYS A 98 -21.92 3.10 -6.72
C LYS A 98 -21.38 2.19 -5.60
N PRO A 99 -21.83 2.39 -4.36
CA PRO A 99 -21.28 1.73 -3.19
C PRO A 99 -21.41 0.20 -3.25
N GLY A 100 -20.60 -0.48 -2.44
CA GLY A 100 -20.59 -1.95 -2.37
C GLY A 100 -19.83 -2.61 -3.52
N PHE A 101 -18.92 -1.88 -4.18
CA PHE A 101 -18.11 -2.37 -5.30
C PHE A 101 -18.94 -2.83 -6.51
N ARG A 102 -20.12 -2.21 -6.70
CA ARG A 102 -20.93 -2.39 -7.92
C ARG A 102 -20.25 -1.81 -9.14
N GLN A 103 -19.47 -0.74 -8.94
CA GLN A 103 -18.58 -0.20 -9.94
C GLN A 103 -17.18 -0.04 -9.35
N VAL A 104 -16.18 -0.46 -10.11
CA VAL A 104 -14.76 -0.43 -9.73
C VAL A 104 -13.93 0.21 -10.83
N ARG A 105 -12.92 0.99 -10.44
CA ARG A 105 -11.82 1.39 -11.32
C ARG A 105 -10.61 0.50 -10.99
N LEU A 106 -10.17 -0.29 -11.97
CA LEU A 106 -8.93 -1.06 -11.92
C LEU A 106 -7.81 -0.22 -12.55
N ALA A 107 -7.03 0.44 -11.69
CA ALA A 107 -5.96 1.36 -12.08
C ALA A 107 -4.64 1.01 -11.34
N PRO A 108 -4.04 -0.16 -11.62
CA PRO A 108 -2.78 -0.55 -10.99
C PRO A 108 -1.66 0.42 -11.37
N LYS A 109 -0.76 0.71 -10.42
CA LYS A 109 0.42 1.56 -10.63
C LYS A 109 1.71 0.77 -10.38
N PRO A 110 2.13 -0.11 -11.31
CA PRO A 110 3.32 -0.91 -11.17
C PRO A 110 4.58 -0.09 -10.86
N ASP A 111 5.52 -0.73 -10.16
CA ASP A 111 6.84 -0.19 -9.87
C ASP A 111 7.87 -1.28 -10.12
N TYR A 112 8.94 -0.94 -10.84
CA TYR A 112 9.97 -1.89 -11.28
C TYR A 112 10.70 -2.61 -10.15
N ARG A 113 10.66 -2.07 -8.92
CA ARG A 113 11.23 -2.71 -7.73
C ARG A 113 10.47 -3.95 -7.29
N LEU A 114 9.22 -4.11 -7.75
CA LEU A 114 8.43 -5.33 -7.58
C LEU A 114 8.26 -6.01 -8.95
N LYS A 115 8.57 -7.30 -9.02
CA LYS A 115 8.44 -8.08 -10.26
C LYS A 115 7.00 -8.49 -10.54
N HIS A 116 6.19 -8.64 -9.50
CA HIS A 116 4.77 -8.96 -9.65
C HIS A 116 3.98 -8.53 -8.42
N VAL A 117 2.68 -8.35 -8.61
CA VAL A 117 1.69 -8.19 -7.55
C VAL A 117 0.48 -9.00 -7.92
N LYS A 118 -0.12 -9.65 -6.93
CA LYS A 118 -1.44 -10.29 -7.03
C LYS A 118 -2.23 -9.94 -5.78
N ALA A 119 -3.39 -9.32 -5.95
CA ALA A 119 -4.31 -9.02 -4.85
C ALA A 119 -5.72 -9.52 -5.19
N THR A 120 -6.43 -9.96 -4.18
CA THR A 120 -7.85 -10.32 -4.25
C THR A 120 -8.62 -9.53 -3.22
N LEU A 121 -9.84 -9.12 -3.56
CA LEU A 121 -10.77 -8.47 -2.65
C LEU A 121 -12.14 -9.10 -2.86
N ASN A 122 -12.80 -9.53 -1.79
CA ASN A 122 -14.11 -10.16 -1.85
C ASN A 122 -15.21 -9.28 -1.20
N PRO A 123 -15.58 -8.15 -1.84
CA PRO A 123 -16.67 -7.29 -1.37
C PRO A 123 -18.04 -7.95 -1.60
N ALA A 124 -19.09 -7.26 -1.15
CA ALA A 124 -20.47 -7.71 -1.33
C ALA A 124 -20.88 -7.97 -2.80
N ALA A 125 -20.24 -7.28 -3.76
CA ALA A 125 -20.47 -7.50 -5.19
C ALA A 125 -19.79 -8.77 -5.77
N GLY A 126 -18.98 -9.48 -4.98
CA GLY A 126 -18.24 -10.68 -5.40
C GLY A 126 -16.74 -10.43 -5.58
N LEU A 127 -16.00 -11.50 -5.86
CA LEU A 127 -14.54 -11.48 -5.90
C LEU A 127 -13.99 -10.63 -7.05
N TYR A 128 -13.12 -9.68 -6.71
CA TYR A 128 -12.20 -9.01 -7.64
C TYR A 128 -10.79 -9.57 -7.47
N GLU A 129 -10.08 -9.78 -8.58
CA GLU A 129 -8.63 -10.06 -8.61
C GLU A 129 -7.96 -9.01 -9.49
N SER A 130 -6.82 -8.48 -9.03
CA SER A 130 -5.93 -7.65 -9.82
C SER A 130 -4.50 -8.17 -9.71
N GLN A 131 -3.92 -8.49 -10.85
CA GLN A 131 -2.56 -9.00 -10.97
C GLN A 131 -1.82 -8.22 -12.06
N TRP A 132 -0.57 -7.92 -11.78
CA TRP A 132 0.39 -7.49 -12.79
C TRP A 132 1.74 -8.17 -12.59
N GLU A 133 2.46 -8.38 -13.69
CA GLU A 133 3.82 -8.92 -13.73
C GLU A 133 4.67 -8.10 -14.70
N LEU A 134 5.90 -7.78 -14.28
CA LEU A 134 6.93 -7.13 -15.08
C LEU A 134 8.01 -8.17 -15.40
N ASN A 135 8.12 -8.57 -16.66
CA ASN A 135 9.16 -9.51 -17.08
C ASN A 135 10.52 -8.81 -17.25
N ASP A 136 11.58 -9.60 -17.48
CA ASP A 136 12.94 -9.08 -17.61
C ASP A 136 13.18 -8.32 -18.93
N GLU A 137 12.28 -8.45 -19.89
CA GLU A 137 12.26 -7.66 -21.14
C GLU A 137 11.56 -6.29 -20.96
N GLY A 138 11.06 -6.00 -19.75
CA GLY A 138 10.37 -4.75 -19.44
C GLY A 138 8.89 -4.71 -19.83
N GLN A 139 8.31 -5.84 -20.21
CA GLN A 139 6.89 -5.94 -20.58
C GLN A 139 6.02 -6.09 -19.32
N LEU A 140 4.97 -5.27 -19.25
CA LEU A 140 3.92 -5.38 -18.24
C LEU A 140 2.76 -6.20 -18.78
N LYS A 141 2.35 -7.21 -18.00
CA LYS A 141 1.15 -7.99 -18.28
C LYS A 141 0.19 -7.88 -17.10
N PHE A 142 -1.08 -7.64 -17.42
CA PHE A 142 -2.15 -7.49 -16.46
C PHE A 142 -3.14 -8.65 -16.57
N LYS A 143 -3.68 -9.08 -15.43
CA LYS A 143 -4.77 -10.05 -15.36
C LYS A 143 -5.76 -9.59 -14.31
N PHE A 144 -7.04 -9.56 -14.68
CA PHE A 144 -8.13 -9.15 -13.81
C PHE A 144 -9.20 -10.23 -13.73
N LEU A 145 -9.80 -10.40 -12.55
CA LEU A 145 -11.05 -11.11 -12.36
C LEU A 145 -12.09 -10.09 -11.90
N ILE A 146 -13.19 -10.00 -12.63
CA ILE A 146 -14.29 -9.08 -12.37
C ILE A 146 -15.54 -9.92 -12.12
N PRO A 147 -16.26 -9.71 -11.00
CA PRO A 147 -17.45 -10.48 -10.68
C PRO A 147 -18.61 -10.12 -11.61
N PHE A 148 -19.51 -11.09 -11.82
CA PHE A 148 -20.72 -10.89 -12.62
C PHE A 148 -21.60 -9.75 -12.07
N ASN A 149 -22.34 -9.08 -12.95
CA ASN A 149 -23.27 -7.98 -12.60
C ASN A 149 -22.59 -6.79 -11.90
N THR A 150 -21.38 -6.45 -12.35
CA THR A 150 -20.64 -5.24 -11.96
C THR A 150 -20.14 -4.50 -13.20
N ALA A 151 -19.78 -3.23 -13.03
CA ALA A 151 -19.15 -2.43 -14.07
C ALA A 151 -17.70 -2.11 -13.67
N THR A 152 -16.76 -2.23 -14.60
CA THR A 152 -15.35 -1.94 -14.31
C THR A 152 -14.76 -1.04 -15.39
N THR A 153 -14.07 0.02 -14.99
CA THR A 153 -13.17 0.79 -15.87
C THR A 153 -11.75 0.34 -15.62
N VAL A 154 -11.01 -0.01 -16.66
CA VAL A 154 -9.60 -0.38 -16.57
C VAL A 154 -8.76 0.78 -17.09
N GLU A 155 -7.82 1.24 -16.28
CA GLU A 155 -6.87 2.29 -16.63
C GLU A 155 -5.46 1.69 -16.51
N LEU A 156 -4.81 1.45 -17.64
CA LEU A 156 -3.45 0.94 -17.66
C LEU A 156 -2.46 2.11 -17.67
N PRO A 157 -1.26 1.95 -17.10
CA PRO A 157 -0.20 2.94 -17.24
C PRO A 157 0.12 3.21 -18.71
N ASP A 158 0.30 4.48 -19.07
CA ASP A 158 0.76 4.93 -20.39
C ASP A 158 -0.11 4.46 -21.59
N ALA A 159 -1.42 4.23 -21.35
CA ALA A 159 -2.42 3.83 -22.36
C ALA A 159 -3.18 4.99 -22.99
#